data_AF-A0A9E0XDL9-F1
#
_entry.id   AF-A0A9E0XDL9-F1
#
_cell.length_a   1.000
_cell.length_b   1.000
_cell.length_c   1.000
_cell.angle_alpha   90.00
_cell.angle_beta   90.00
_cell.angle_gamma   90.00
#
_symmetry.space_group_name_H-M   'P 1'
#
loop_
_entity.id
_entity.type
_entity.pdbx_description
1 polymer ?
#
loop_
_entity_poly.entity_id
_entity_poly.type
_entity_poly.pdbx_seq_one_letter_code
_entity_poly.pdbx_strand_id
1 'polypeptide(L)'
;MTEPNRFPDSVFDRIGFYLPAEQRASFFRYVANLRTLNPNDELLVLAEGMALFTCIARQVPEALGSEREKLLAEFARLCAKHETATTNATADVRTLFAAHQKLLEQNIAAWQNKEQHAAQSLDRIAKRFEETANQCAARLQSTCGELQSATKEHLTAATKAQNWVARVSLETRAWPYFGCTAGGALLALAVAHFLKP
;
A
#
# COMPACT_ATOMS: atom_id res chain seq x y z
N MET A 1 -50.17 -14.28 -74.23
CA MET A 1 -49.31 -14.69 -73.11
C MET A 1 -48.74 -16.03 -73.46
N THR A 2 -47.44 -16.10 -73.78
CA THR A 2 -46.75 -17.36 -74.06
C THR A 2 -46.65 -18.15 -72.76
N GLU A 3 -47.17 -19.37 -72.73
CA GLU A 3 -47.08 -20.22 -71.54
C GLU A 3 -45.60 -20.42 -71.16
N PRO A 4 -45.23 -20.29 -69.87
CA PRO A 4 -43.85 -20.44 -69.45
C PRO A 4 -43.37 -21.84 -69.81
N ASN A 5 -42.20 -21.93 -70.45
CA ASN A 5 -41.52 -23.20 -70.63
C ASN A 5 -41.36 -23.83 -69.23
N ARG A 6 -42.01 -24.96 -68.97
CA ARG A 6 -41.93 -25.69 -67.69
C ARG A 6 -40.71 -26.61 -67.60
N PHE A 7 -40.00 -26.78 -68.71
CA PHE A 7 -38.83 -27.65 -68.81
C PHE A 7 -37.48 -26.96 -69.14
N PRO A 8 -37.23 -25.66 -68.92
CA PRO A 8 -35.89 -25.11 -69.10
C PRO A 8 -35.01 -25.60 -67.96
N ASP A 9 -33.85 -26.16 -68.29
CA ASP A 9 -32.89 -26.77 -67.34
C ASP A 9 -33.54 -27.80 -66.40
N SER A 10 -34.27 -28.77 -66.99
CA SER A 10 -35.25 -29.56 -66.25
C SER A 10 -34.68 -30.27 -65.02
N VAL A 11 -35.37 -30.11 -63.89
CA VAL A 11 -35.10 -30.81 -62.61
C VAL A 11 -35.00 -32.32 -62.84
N PHE A 12 -35.74 -32.84 -63.82
CA PHE A 12 -35.68 -34.22 -64.26
C PHE A 12 -34.30 -34.60 -64.83
N ASP A 13 -33.67 -33.77 -65.67
CA ASP A 13 -32.33 -34.05 -66.19
C ASP A 13 -31.31 -34.15 -65.05
N ARG A 14 -31.43 -33.30 -64.02
CA ARG A 14 -30.61 -33.35 -62.81
C ARG A 14 -30.80 -34.66 -62.03
N ILE A 15 -32.04 -35.12 -61.88
CA ILE A 15 -32.35 -36.42 -61.28
C ILE A 15 -31.75 -37.57 -62.09
N GLY A 16 -31.80 -37.48 -63.42
CA GLY A 16 -31.19 -38.46 -64.32
C GLY A 16 -29.70 -38.68 -64.03
N PHE A 17 -28.95 -37.63 -63.66
CA PHE A 17 -27.54 -37.77 -63.26
C PHE A 17 -27.36 -38.50 -61.91
N TYR A 18 -28.32 -38.39 -61.00
CA TYR A 18 -28.28 -39.06 -59.70
C TYR A 18 -28.63 -40.55 -59.77
N LEU A 19 -29.32 -40.99 -60.82
CA LEU A 19 -29.72 -42.38 -60.98
C LEU A 19 -28.55 -43.28 -61.43
N PRO A 20 -28.53 -44.57 -61.04
CA PRO A 20 -27.62 -45.56 -61.61
C PRO A 20 -27.79 -45.70 -63.12
N ALA A 21 -26.71 -46.00 -63.84
CA ALA A 21 -26.68 -46.03 -65.31
C ALA A 21 -27.81 -46.90 -65.91
N GLU A 22 -28.10 -48.03 -65.28
CA GLU A 22 -29.15 -48.98 -65.69
C GLU A 22 -30.57 -48.39 -65.65
N GLN A 23 -30.83 -47.42 -64.77
CA GLN A 23 -32.16 -46.84 -64.57
C GLN A 23 -32.39 -45.56 -65.40
N ARG A 24 -31.32 -44.92 -65.88
CA ARG A 24 -31.38 -43.63 -66.59
C ARG A 24 -32.22 -43.70 -67.86
N ALA A 25 -32.04 -44.74 -68.67
CA ALA A 25 -32.77 -44.89 -69.92
C ALA A 25 -34.29 -44.98 -69.70
N SER A 26 -34.71 -45.80 -68.73
CA SER A 26 -36.12 -45.94 -68.34
C SER A 26 -36.70 -44.64 -67.79
N PHE A 27 -35.92 -43.93 -66.96
CA PHE A 27 -36.31 -42.64 -66.40
C PHE A 27 -36.50 -41.58 -67.48
N PHE A 28 -35.56 -41.41 -68.42
CA PHE A 28 -35.69 -40.44 -69.50
C PHE A 28 -36.84 -40.75 -70.46
N ARG A 29 -37.16 -42.04 -70.66
CA ARG A 29 -38.36 -42.45 -71.40
C ARG A 29 -39.64 -42.01 -70.69
N TYR A 30 -39.69 -42.12 -69.36
CA TYR A 30 -40.80 -41.61 -68.56
C TYR A 30 -40.92 -40.08 -68.64
N VAL A 31 -39.79 -39.36 -68.54
CA VAL A 31 -39.75 -37.89 -68.69
C VAL A 31 -40.20 -37.45 -70.08
N ALA A 32 -39.84 -38.18 -71.13
CA ALA A 32 -40.32 -37.91 -72.49
C ALA A 32 -41.85 -38.02 -72.59
N ASN A 33 -42.46 -38.99 -71.89
CA ASN A 33 -43.92 -39.09 -71.82
C ASN A 33 -44.53 -37.91 -71.04
N LEU A 34 -43.94 -37.49 -69.91
CA LEU A 34 -44.43 -36.34 -69.14
C LEU A 34 -44.43 -35.03 -69.96
N ARG A 35 -43.48 -34.87 -70.89
CA ARG A 35 -43.41 -33.70 -71.79
C ARG A 35 -44.57 -33.62 -72.80
N THR A 36 -45.34 -34.70 -72.95
CA THR A 36 -46.53 -34.74 -73.84
C THR A 36 -47.83 -34.35 -73.13
N LEU A 37 -47.81 -34.25 -71.80
CA LEU A 37 -48.99 -33.88 -71.01
C LEU A 37 -49.33 -32.40 -71.17
N ASN A 38 -50.60 -32.05 -70.91
CA ASN A 38 -51.04 -30.66 -70.89
C ASN A 38 -50.27 -29.91 -69.78
N PRO A 39 -49.79 -28.68 -70.02
CA PRO A 39 -49.14 -27.88 -68.98
C PRO A 39 -49.98 -27.74 -67.71
N ASN A 40 -51.31 -27.69 -67.78
CA ASN A 40 -52.18 -27.58 -66.62
C ASN A 40 -52.63 -28.95 -66.05
N ASP A 41 -52.03 -30.05 -66.48
CA ASP A 41 -52.30 -31.39 -65.95
C ASP A 41 -51.80 -31.51 -64.50
N GLU A 42 -52.68 -31.91 -63.59
CA GLU A 42 -52.38 -32.08 -62.17
C GLU A 42 -51.28 -33.12 -61.93
N LEU A 43 -51.19 -34.16 -62.76
CA LEU A 43 -50.15 -35.18 -62.67
C LEU A 43 -48.78 -34.63 -63.05
N LEU A 44 -48.72 -33.70 -64.02
CA LEU A 44 -47.48 -33.02 -64.38
C LEU A 44 -47.01 -32.12 -63.24
N VAL A 45 -47.92 -31.35 -62.63
CA VAL A 45 -47.63 -30.50 -61.46
C VAL A 45 -47.12 -31.34 -60.28
N LEU A 46 -47.75 -32.49 -60.01
CA LEU A 46 -47.31 -33.41 -58.97
C LEU A 46 -45.92 -33.98 -59.25
N ALA A 47 -45.66 -34.41 -60.49
CA ALA A 47 -44.36 -34.95 -60.90
C ALA A 47 -43.24 -33.90 -60.78
N GLU A 48 -43.51 -32.64 -61.14
CA GLU A 48 -42.59 -31.51 -60.96
C GLU A 48 -42.30 -31.26 -59.47
N GLY A 49 -43.33 -31.25 -58.62
CA GLY A 49 -43.19 -31.12 -57.18
C GLY A 49 -42.32 -32.25 -56.59
N MET A 50 -42.59 -33.50 -56.95
CA MET A 50 -41.79 -34.64 -56.52
C MET A 50 -40.34 -34.58 -57.01
N ALA A 51 -40.12 -34.10 -58.23
CA ALA A 51 -38.78 -33.91 -58.78
C ALA A 51 -38.00 -32.85 -57.98
N LEU A 52 -38.65 -31.75 -57.62
CA LEU A 52 -38.05 -30.70 -56.79
C LEU A 52 -37.72 -31.24 -55.39
N PHE A 53 -38.65 -31.96 -54.75
CA PHE A 53 -38.41 -32.61 -53.46
C PHE A 53 -37.24 -33.59 -53.51
N THR A 54 -37.14 -34.39 -54.58
CA THR A 54 -36.03 -35.34 -54.78
C THR A 54 -34.68 -34.62 -54.86
N CYS A 55 -34.62 -33.49 -55.58
CA CYS A 55 -33.40 -32.68 -55.65
C CYS A 55 -33.03 -32.07 -54.29
N ILE A 56 -34.01 -31.51 -53.57
CA ILE A 56 -33.80 -30.91 -52.23
C ILE A 56 -33.35 -31.98 -51.23
N ALA A 57 -34.00 -33.14 -51.21
CA ALA A 57 -33.70 -34.24 -50.30
C ALA A 57 -32.26 -34.76 -50.47
N ARG A 58 -31.67 -34.60 -51.66
CA ARG A 58 -30.28 -34.95 -51.91
C ARG A 58 -29.30 -33.80 -51.60
N GLN A 59 -29.63 -32.57 -51.97
CA GLN A 59 -28.72 -31.42 -51.83
C GLN A 59 -28.61 -30.94 -50.38
N VAL A 60 -29.71 -30.95 -49.62
CA VAL A 60 -29.73 -30.42 -48.24
C VAL A 60 -28.79 -31.19 -47.31
N PRO A 61 -28.76 -32.54 -47.29
CA PRO A 61 -27.81 -33.27 -46.45
C PRO A 61 -26.34 -32.97 -46.77
N GLU A 62 -25.99 -32.81 -48.05
CA GLU A 62 -24.63 -32.49 -48.49
C GLU A 62 -24.20 -31.08 -48.05
N ALA A 63 -25.08 -30.10 -48.27
CA ALA A 63 -24.86 -28.72 -47.81
C ALA A 63 -24.76 -28.66 -46.28
N LEU A 64 -25.63 -29.38 -45.57
CA LEU A 64 -25.61 -29.46 -44.11
C LEU A 64 -24.34 -30.13 -43.58
N GLY A 65 -23.86 -31.18 -44.26
CA GLY A 65 -22.57 -31.81 -43.95
C GLY A 65 -21.42 -30.82 -44.07
N SER A 66 -21.38 -30.07 -45.18
CA SER A 66 -20.35 -29.06 -45.43
C SER A 66 -20.38 -27.92 -44.39
N GLU A 67 -21.55 -27.41 -44.03
CA GLU A 67 -21.68 -26.37 -42.99
C GLU A 67 -21.32 -26.90 -41.60
N ARG A 68 -21.66 -28.16 -41.30
CA ARG A 68 -21.26 -28.81 -40.05
C ARG A 68 -19.74 -28.91 -39.93
N GLU A 69 -19.05 -29.27 -41.00
CA GLU A 69 -17.58 -29.34 -41.00
C GLU A 69 -16.94 -27.97 -40.79
N LYS A 70 -17.42 -26.92 -41.47
CA LYS A 70 -16.97 -25.55 -41.26
C LYS A 70 -17.19 -25.10 -39.81
N LEU A 71 -18.36 -25.39 -39.25
CA LEU A 71 -18.69 -25.03 -37.89
C LEU A 71 -17.79 -25.75 -36.87
N LEU A 72 -17.51 -27.04 -37.08
CA LEU A 72 -16.57 -27.79 -36.25
C LEU A 72 -15.15 -27.23 -36.33
N ALA A 73 -14.69 -26.84 -37.52
CA ALA A 73 -13.39 -26.20 -37.69
C ALA A 73 -13.30 -24.85 -36.95
N GLU A 74 -14.34 -24.02 -37.05
CA GLU A 74 -14.42 -22.75 -36.32
C GLU A 74 -14.48 -22.95 -34.80
N PHE A 75 -15.22 -23.94 -34.32
CA PHE A 75 -15.23 -24.29 -32.89
C PHE A 75 -13.85 -24.74 -32.41
N ALA A 76 -13.17 -25.62 -33.15
CA ALA A 76 -11.82 -26.06 -32.80
C ALA A 76 -10.85 -24.87 -32.74
N ARG A 77 -10.93 -23.95 -33.71
CA ARG A 77 -10.14 -22.71 -33.74
C ARG A 77 -10.43 -21.80 -32.54
N LEU A 78 -11.71 -21.63 -32.19
CA LEU A 78 -12.13 -20.84 -31.03
C LEU A 78 -11.64 -21.45 -29.72
N CYS A 79 -11.75 -22.77 -29.56
CA CYS A 79 -11.23 -23.49 -28.40
C CYS A 79 -9.71 -23.30 -28.24
N ALA A 80 -8.94 -23.46 -29.32
CA ALA A 80 -7.49 -23.24 -29.29
C ALA A 80 -7.12 -21.80 -28.92
N LYS A 81 -7.85 -20.82 -29.47
CA LYS A 81 -7.66 -19.39 -29.14
C LYS A 81 -7.99 -19.11 -27.67
N HIS A 82 -9.08 -19.68 -27.16
CA HIS A 82 -9.50 -19.53 -25.78
C HIS A 82 -8.50 -20.17 -24.80
N GLU A 83 -8.02 -21.37 -25.11
CA GLU A 83 -6.99 -22.06 -24.32
C GLU A 83 -5.73 -21.19 -24.22
N THR A 84 -5.23 -20.71 -25.37
CA THR A 84 -4.05 -19.83 -25.42
C THR A 84 -4.26 -18.53 -24.64
N ALA A 85 -5.43 -17.90 -24.78
CA ALA A 85 -5.75 -16.68 -24.03
C ALA A 85 -5.78 -16.94 -22.52
N THR A 86 -6.36 -18.06 -22.11
CA THR A 86 -6.48 -18.44 -20.69
C THR A 86 -5.12 -18.77 -20.08
N THR A 87 -4.26 -19.50 -20.80
CA THR A 87 -2.91 -19.82 -20.35
C THR A 87 -2.06 -18.55 -20.22
N ASN A 88 -2.17 -17.63 -21.18
CA ASN A 88 -1.45 -16.35 -21.13
C ASN A 88 -1.93 -15.48 -19.97
N ALA A 89 -3.24 -15.32 -19.78
CA ALA A 89 -3.79 -14.58 -18.65
C ALA A 89 -3.35 -15.17 -17.30
N THR A 90 -3.29 -16.51 -17.19
CA THR A 90 -2.80 -17.18 -15.98
C THR A 90 -1.32 -16.89 -15.73
N ALA A 91 -0.49 -16.89 -16.78
CA ALA A 91 0.92 -16.53 -16.68
C ALA A 91 1.10 -15.06 -16.28
N ASP A 92 0.33 -14.15 -16.88
CA ASP A 92 0.37 -12.71 -16.55
C ASP A 92 -0.01 -12.47 -15.09
N VAL A 93 -1.09 -13.08 -14.62
CA VAL A 93 -1.50 -12.98 -13.21
C VAL A 93 -0.40 -13.52 -12.28
N ARG A 94 0.24 -14.64 -12.62
CA ARG A 94 1.33 -15.21 -11.82
C ARG A 94 2.54 -14.28 -11.75
N THR A 95 2.91 -13.65 -12.87
CA THR A 95 4.03 -12.68 -12.90
C THR A 95 3.71 -11.42 -12.11
N LEU A 96 2.48 -10.92 -12.21
CA LEU A 96 2.01 -9.77 -11.42
C LEU A 96 2.06 -10.06 -9.92
N PHE A 97 1.57 -11.22 -9.48
CA PHE A 97 1.65 -11.63 -8.07
C PHE A 97 3.09 -11.75 -7.58
N ALA A 98 3.99 -12.32 -8.38
CA ALA A 98 5.41 -12.41 -8.03
C ALA A 98 6.06 -11.01 -7.89
N ALA A 99 5.70 -10.07 -8.76
CA ALA A 99 6.17 -8.69 -8.67
C ALA A 99 5.64 -7.98 -7.41
N HIS A 100 4.36 -8.14 -7.09
CA HIS A 100 3.78 -7.60 -5.86
C HIS A 100 4.39 -8.20 -4.59
N GLN A 101 4.62 -9.52 -4.57
CA GLN A 101 5.27 -10.20 -3.46
C GLN A 101 6.67 -9.62 -3.22
N LYS A 102 7.46 -9.47 -4.29
CA LYS A 102 8.80 -8.86 -4.20
C LYS A 102 8.75 -7.43 -3.68
N LEU A 103 7.78 -6.62 -4.13
CA LEU A 103 7.61 -5.25 -3.67
C LEU A 103 7.21 -5.19 -2.18
N LEU A 104 6.35 -6.11 -1.74
CA LEU A 104 5.97 -6.24 -0.33
C LEU A 104 7.18 -6.58 0.55
N GLU A 105 7.99 -7.56 0.14
CA GLU A 105 9.21 -7.95 0.84
C GLU A 105 10.21 -6.80 0.94
N GLN A 106 10.41 -6.05 -0.14
CA GLN A 106 11.26 -4.85 -0.15
C GLN A 106 10.74 -3.77 0.79
N ASN A 107 9.42 -3.52 0.81
CA ASN A 107 8.82 -2.55 1.71
C ASN A 107 8.95 -2.97 3.18
N ILE A 108 8.73 -4.24 3.51
CA ILE A 108 8.89 -4.77 4.86
C ILE A 108 10.34 -4.57 5.33
N ALA A 109 11.32 -4.94 4.51
CA ALA A 109 12.73 -4.76 4.83
C ALA A 109 13.09 -3.28 5.04
N ALA A 110 12.57 -2.39 4.19
CA ALA A 110 12.80 -0.95 4.32
C ALA A 110 12.17 -0.39 5.61
N TRP A 111 10.96 -0.84 5.98
CA TRP A 111 10.30 -0.45 7.22
C TRP A 111 11.04 -0.94 8.46
N GLN A 112 11.45 -2.20 8.48
CA GLN A 112 12.24 -2.77 9.58
C GLN A 112 13.55 -2.00 9.79
N ASN A 113 14.23 -1.62 8.71
CA ASN A 113 15.46 -0.84 8.80
C ASN A 113 15.19 0.58 9.38
N LYS A 114 14.12 1.24 8.93
CA LYS A 114 13.71 2.55 9.47
C LYS A 114 13.35 2.47 10.95
N GLU A 115 12.61 1.44 11.34
CA GLU A 115 12.22 1.19 12.73
C GLU A 115 13.46 0.95 13.60
N GLN A 116 14.39 0.12 13.14
CA GLN A 116 15.63 -0.14 13.85
C GLN A 116 16.49 1.13 14.00
N HIS A 117 16.58 1.95 12.95
CA HIS A 117 17.25 3.24 13.01
C HIS A 117 16.60 4.20 14.02
N ALA A 118 15.27 4.24 14.08
CA ALA A 118 14.53 5.05 15.05
C ALA A 118 14.74 4.56 16.49
N ALA A 119 14.72 3.25 16.72
CA ALA A 119 14.99 2.67 18.03
C ALA A 119 16.42 3.01 18.50
N GLN A 120 17.41 2.86 17.62
CA GLN A 120 18.81 3.21 17.93
C GLN A 120 19.01 4.71 18.17
N SER A 121 18.31 5.58 17.43
CA SER A 121 18.42 7.02 17.65
C SER A 121 17.80 7.45 18.98
N LEU A 122 16.65 6.87 19.35
CA LEU A 122 16.02 7.08 20.65
C LEU A 122 16.91 6.60 21.81
N ASP A 123 17.53 5.43 21.71
CA ASP A 123 18.49 4.93 22.71
C ASP A 123 19.68 5.88 22.89
N ARG A 124 20.25 6.40 21.78
CA ARG A 124 21.33 7.40 21.84
C ARG A 124 20.89 8.70 22.50
N ILE A 125 19.67 9.18 22.22
CA ILE A 125 19.12 10.39 22.83
C ILE A 125 18.90 10.16 24.33
N ALA A 126 18.33 9.02 24.72
CA ALA A 126 18.11 8.66 26.12
C ALA A 126 19.43 8.63 26.91
N LYS A 127 20.48 8.00 26.37
CA LYS A 127 21.81 7.98 26.98
C LYS A 127 22.41 9.37 27.15
N ARG A 128 22.34 10.22 26.11
CA ARG A 128 22.81 11.62 26.20
C ARG A 128 22.03 12.43 27.22
N PHE A 129 20.72 12.21 27.31
CA PHE A 129 19.89 12.86 28.31
C PHE A 129 20.29 12.43 29.73
N GLU A 130 20.48 11.14 29.96
CA GLU A 130 20.96 10.61 31.25
C GLU A 130 22.33 11.17 31.62
N GLU A 131 23.29 11.19 30.69
CA GLU A 131 24.61 11.81 30.89
C GLU A 131 24.49 13.30 31.26
N THR A 132 23.63 14.05 30.55
CA THR A 132 23.42 15.48 30.80
C THR A 132 22.75 15.72 32.16
N ALA A 133 21.77 14.89 32.52
CA ALA A 133 21.10 14.95 33.81
C ALA A 133 22.08 14.67 34.96
N ASN A 134 22.92 13.65 34.82
CA ASN A 134 23.96 13.31 35.80
C ASN A 134 24.98 14.44 35.94
N GLN A 135 25.42 15.06 34.85
CA GLN A 135 26.31 16.22 34.89
C GLN A 135 25.65 17.43 35.58
N CYS A 136 24.37 17.68 35.34
CA CYS A 136 23.61 18.75 35.99
C CYS A 136 23.48 18.50 37.50
N ALA A 137 23.14 17.28 37.90
CA ALA A 137 23.06 16.88 39.29
C ALA A 137 24.40 17.04 40.01
N ALA A 138 25.51 16.62 39.39
CA ALA A 138 26.85 16.79 39.94
C ALA A 138 27.22 18.27 40.13
N ARG A 139 26.89 19.13 39.15
CA ARG A 139 27.10 20.59 39.27
C ARG A 139 26.27 21.20 40.39
N LEU A 140 25.00 20.84 40.50
CA LEU A 140 24.12 21.31 41.60
C LEU A 140 24.64 20.87 42.96
N GLN A 141 25.11 19.62 43.07
CA GLN A 141 25.68 19.11 44.32
C GLN A 141 26.95 19.88 44.71
N SER A 142 27.81 20.20 43.74
CA SER A 142 29.01 21.04 43.95
C SER A 142 28.64 22.43 44.44
N THR A 143 27.73 23.13 43.76
CA THR A 143 27.31 24.49 44.16
C THR A 143 26.60 24.52 45.50
N CYS A 144 25.77 23.51 45.82
CA CYS A 144 25.20 23.37 47.16
C CYS A 144 26.29 23.18 48.24
N GLY A 145 27.32 22.39 47.94
CA GLY A 145 28.47 22.21 48.84
C GLY A 145 29.22 23.52 49.10
N GLU A 146 29.50 24.28 48.04
CA GLU A 146 30.13 25.61 48.10
C GLU A 146 29.28 26.63 48.88
N LEU A 147 27.96 26.65 48.64
CA LEU A 147 27.04 27.50 49.39
C LEU A 147 27.03 27.12 50.88
N GLN A 148 27.07 25.83 51.20
CA GLN A 148 27.10 25.36 52.58
C GLN A 148 28.42 25.75 53.27
N SER A 149 29.57 25.66 52.59
CA SER A 149 30.84 26.13 53.14
C SER A 149 30.85 27.65 53.32
N ALA A 150 30.42 28.42 52.31
CA ALA A 150 30.33 29.87 52.40
C ALA A 150 29.39 30.31 53.54
N THR A 151 28.25 29.64 53.72
CA THR A 151 27.31 29.90 54.82
C THR A 151 27.96 29.64 56.18
N LYS A 152 28.72 28.55 56.33
CA LYS A 152 29.47 28.27 57.57
C LYS A 152 30.53 29.34 57.83
N GLU A 153 31.28 29.75 56.81
CA GLU A 153 32.27 30.82 56.93
C GLU A 153 31.63 32.14 57.36
N HIS A 154 30.55 32.56 56.71
CA HIS A 154 29.80 33.76 57.10
C HIS A 154 29.27 33.68 58.54
N LEU A 155 28.79 32.52 58.98
CA LEU A 155 28.35 32.33 60.36
C LEU A 155 29.52 32.43 61.36
N THR A 156 30.69 31.89 61.02
CA THR A 156 31.89 32.04 61.85
C THR A 156 32.41 33.49 61.86
N ALA A 157 32.32 34.20 60.75
CA ALA A 157 32.69 35.61 60.67
C ALA A 157 31.73 36.49 61.48
N ALA A 158 30.42 36.25 61.36
CA ALA A 158 29.38 36.95 62.12
C ALA A 158 29.54 36.73 63.63
N THR A 159 29.76 35.50 64.06
CA THR A 159 30.01 35.18 65.49
C THR A 159 31.30 35.83 66.02
N LYS A 160 32.39 35.84 65.24
CA LYS A 160 33.61 36.58 65.58
C LYS A 160 33.35 38.08 65.72
N ALA A 161 32.59 38.67 64.79
CA ALA A 161 32.22 40.09 64.84
C ALA A 161 31.36 40.40 66.07
N GLN A 162 30.38 39.54 66.40
CA GLN A 162 29.57 39.64 67.62
C GLN A 162 30.43 39.62 68.89
N ASN A 163 31.38 38.68 68.96
CA ASN A 163 32.32 38.59 70.08
C ASN A 163 33.24 39.81 70.17
N TRP A 164 33.68 40.37 69.04
CA TRP A 164 34.46 41.60 69.00
C TRP A 164 33.64 42.79 69.49
N VAL A 165 32.41 42.97 69.01
CA VAL A 165 31.51 44.03 69.49
C VAL A 165 31.24 43.89 70.98
N ALA A 166 31.00 42.67 71.47
CA ALA A 166 30.83 42.41 72.90
C ALA A 166 32.09 42.83 73.69
N ARG A 167 33.28 42.51 73.20
CA ARG A 167 34.56 42.89 73.82
C ARG A 167 34.77 44.41 73.83
N VAL A 168 34.57 45.08 72.70
CA VAL A 168 34.69 46.55 72.61
C VAL A 168 33.64 47.25 73.48
N SER A 169 32.43 46.71 73.58
CA SER A 169 31.39 47.24 74.48
C SER A 169 31.75 47.11 75.96
N LEU A 170 32.47 46.05 76.34
CA LEU A 170 33.02 45.84 77.68
C LEU A 170 34.16 46.83 77.96
N GLU A 171 35.06 47.05 77.00
CA GLU A 171 36.14 48.03 77.13
C GLU A 171 35.62 49.47 77.18
N THR A 172 34.64 49.82 76.36
CA THR A 172 33.99 51.16 76.39
C THR A 172 33.15 51.38 77.64
N ARG A 173 32.57 50.33 78.25
CA ARG A 173 31.97 50.40 79.60
C ARG A 173 33.00 50.54 80.72
N ALA A 174 34.22 50.06 80.53
CA ALA A 174 35.30 50.16 81.53
C ALA A 174 36.01 51.52 81.52
N TRP A 175 36.10 52.17 80.36
CA TRP A 175 36.71 53.50 80.21
C TRP A 175 36.15 54.60 81.14
N PRO A 176 34.83 54.73 81.39
CA PRO A 176 34.35 55.70 82.37
C PRO A 176 34.78 55.37 83.81
N TYR A 177 34.97 54.10 84.17
CA TYR A 177 35.47 53.73 85.51
C TYR A 177 36.98 53.99 85.68
N PHE A 178 37.79 53.73 84.65
CA PHE A 178 39.22 54.05 84.67
C PHE A 178 39.49 55.56 84.55
N GLY A 179 38.71 56.29 83.75
CA GLY A 179 38.78 57.74 83.66
C GLY A 179 38.40 58.45 84.97
N CYS A 180 37.36 57.97 85.67
CA CYS A 180 36.96 58.53 86.95
C CYS A 180 37.95 58.24 88.09
N THR A 181 38.64 57.10 88.07
CA THR A 181 39.64 56.77 89.11
C THR A 181 40.97 57.50 88.91
N ALA A 182 41.43 57.68 87.66
CA ALA A 182 42.62 58.47 87.36
C ALA A 182 42.40 59.99 87.56
N GLY A 183 41.22 60.50 87.18
CA GLY A 183 40.86 61.90 87.41
C GLY A 183 40.69 62.26 88.89
N GLY A 184 40.11 61.35 89.69
CA GLY A 184 39.97 61.55 91.14
C GLY A 184 41.31 61.54 91.90
N ALA A 185 42.27 60.71 91.49
CA ALA A 185 43.59 60.65 92.12
C ALA A 185 44.45 61.91 91.85
N LEU A 186 44.35 62.49 90.65
CA LEU A 186 45.06 63.72 90.29
C LEU A 186 44.48 64.97 91.00
N LEU A 187 43.16 65.00 91.20
CA LEU A 187 42.50 66.07 91.95
C LEU A 187 42.84 66.01 93.45
N ALA A 188 42.98 64.81 94.03
CA ALA A 188 43.43 64.63 95.41
C ALA A 188 44.88 65.08 95.63
N LEU A 189 45.77 64.82 94.65
CA LEU A 189 47.16 65.30 94.67
C LEU A 189 47.27 66.83 94.52
N ALA A 190 46.43 67.44 93.69
CA ALA A 190 46.40 68.90 93.53
C ALA A 190 45.89 69.61 94.80
N VAL A 191 44.86 69.06 95.45
CA VAL A 191 44.33 69.61 96.72
C VAL A 191 45.34 69.43 97.86
N ALA A 192 46.07 68.32 97.91
CA ALA A 192 47.11 68.10 98.92
C ALA A 192 48.35 69.00 98.76
N HIS A 193 48.62 69.53 97.55
CA HIS A 193 49.78 70.38 97.29
C HIS A 193 49.52 71.88 97.52
N PHE A 194 48.26 72.33 97.45
CA PHE A 194 47.86 73.73 97.68
C PHE A 194 47.36 74.03 99.11
N LEU A 195 47.15 73.00 99.93
CA LEU A 195 46.79 73.12 101.35
C LEU A 195 47.87 72.49 102.22
N LYS A 196 49.02 73.15 102.31
CA LYS A 196 49.90 73.03 103.48
C LYS A 196 50.51 74.41 103.79
N PRO A 197 50.33 74.91 105.02
CA PRO A 197 50.62 76.29 105.43
C PRO A 197 52.12 76.62 105.45
#